data_AF-A0A6H3S6E3-F1
#
_entry.id   AF-A0A6H3S6E3-F1
#
_cell.length_a   1.000
_cell.length_b   1.000
_cell.length_c   1.000
_cell.angle_alpha   90.00
_cell.angle_beta   90.00
_cell.angle_gamma   90.00
#
_symmetry.space_group_name_H-M   'P 1'
#
loop_
_entity.id
_entity.type
_entity.pdbx_description
1 polymer ?
#
loop_
_entity_poly.entity_id
_entity_poly.type
_entity_poly.pdbx_seq_one_letter_code
_entity_poly.pdbx_strand_id
1 'polypeptide(L)'
;MKKIVLISLAFLFVLVGCGQKKETGTATKTEKDTLQSALPIIENAEKNTVVTKTLVLPKSDDGSQQIQTITYKDKTFLNLTIQQKRPVSDELKTYIDQHGVEETQKALLEAEEKDESIIEARKLSGFKLETKLLSATELQTTTSFDFQVLDVKKASQTEYLKNIGLENLLKNEPSKYISDRLANGATEQ
;
A
#
# COMPACT_ATOMS: atom_id res chain seq x y z
N MET A 1 5.12 -18.93 -30.01
CA MET A 1 5.04 -17.82 -29.03
C MET A 1 4.55 -18.39 -27.71
N LYS A 2 5.43 -18.61 -26.74
CA LYS A 2 5.04 -19.08 -25.40
C LYS A 2 4.42 -17.89 -24.70
N LYS A 3 3.10 -17.95 -24.45
CA LYS A 3 2.38 -16.95 -23.66
C LYS A 3 2.93 -17.04 -22.24
N ILE A 4 3.40 -15.93 -21.68
CA ILE A 4 3.69 -15.86 -20.25
C ILE A 4 2.35 -16.08 -19.56
N VAL A 5 2.18 -17.24 -18.95
CA VAL A 5 1.05 -17.47 -18.05
C VAL A 5 1.50 -16.82 -16.75
N LEU A 6 1.36 -15.50 -16.66
CA LEU A 6 1.52 -14.77 -15.41
C LEU A 6 0.41 -15.29 -14.49
N ILE A 7 0.74 -16.35 -13.76
CA ILE A 7 -0.10 -16.90 -12.71
C ILE A 7 -0.39 -15.72 -11.80
N SER A 8 -1.65 -15.31 -11.84
CA SER A 8 -2.35 -14.37 -10.96
C SER A 8 -1.42 -13.58 -10.05
N LEU A 9 -1.22 -12.30 -10.38
CA LEU A 9 -0.70 -11.27 -9.48
C LEU A 9 -1.69 -11.10 -8.30
N ALA A 10 -1.83 -12.15 -7.48
CA ALA A 10 -2.71 -12.20 -6.33
C ALA A 10 -2.07 -11.34 -5.24
N PHE A 11 -2.49 -10.08 -5.17
CA PHE A 11 -2.05 -9.16 -4.13
C PHE A 11 -2.70 -9.52 -2.80
N LEU A 12 -1.89 -9.92 -1.82
CA LEU A 12 -2.35 -10.10 -0.45
C LEU A 12 -2.30 -8.74 0.29
N PHE A 13 -3.17 -7.81 -0.07
CA PHE A 13 -3.35 -6.57 0.70
C PHE A 13 -4.20 -6.88 1.93
N VAL A 14 -3.57 -7.11 3.08
CA VAL A 14 -4.33 -7.28 4.32
C VAL A 14 -4.46 -5.91 5.00
N LEU A 15 -5.52 -5.16 4.66
CA LEU A 15 -5.90 -3.96 5.44
C LEU A 15 -6.57 -4.33 6.77
N VAL A 16 -6.84 -5.62 7.00
CA VAL A 16 -7.34 -6.13 8.28
C VAL A 16 -6.17 -6.19 9.27
N GLY A 17 -6.29 -5.53 10.42
CA GLY A 17 -5.39 -5.79 11.54
C GLY A 17 -5.65 -7.18 12.10
N CYS A 18 -4.99 -8.21 11.56
CA CYS A 18 -4.94 -9.50 12.21
C CYS A 18 -4.14 -9.35 13.50
N GLY A 19 -4.85 -9.18 14.62
CA GLY A 19 -4.29 -9.17 15.95
C GLY A 19 -3.72 -10.54 16.30
N GLN A 20 -2.41 -10.70 16.18
CA GLN A 20 -1.68 -11.68 16.96
C GLN A 20 -0.88 -10.92 18.03
N LYS A 21 -1.43 -10.92 19.24
CA LYS A 21 -0.69 -10.60 20.46
C LYS A 21 0.59 -11.44 20.48
N LYS A 22 1.75 -10.78 20.38
CA LYS A 22 2.98 -11.26 21.01
C LYS A 22 3.40 -10.21 22.04
N GLU A 23 3.21 -10.55 23.30
CA GLU A 23 3.91 -9.91 24.40
C GLU A 23 5.40 -10.26 24.29
N THR A 24 6.27 -9.28 24.07
CA THR A 24 7.44 -9.02 24.94
C THR A 24 8.08 -7.70 24.51
N GLY A 25 8.24 -6.78 25.46
CA GLY A 25 8.76 -5.44 25.21
C GLY A 25 10.26 -5.40 24.98
N THR A 26 10.72 -4.33 24.35
CA THR A 26 11.89 -3.54 24.75
C THR A 26 11.71 -2.14 24.15
N ALA A 27 11.80 -1.10 24.98
CA ALA A 27 11.62 0.28 24.55
C ALA A 27 12.78 0.71 23.65
N THR A 28 12.50 0.95 22.37
CA THR A 28 13.48 1.55 21.44
C THR A 28 13.43 3.07 21.60
N LYS A 29 14.60 3.67 21.81
CA LYS A 29 14.82 5.10 22.04
C LYS A 29 14.25 5.91 20.87
N THR A 30 13.26 6.74 21.16
CA THR A 30 12.79 7.80 20.26
C THR A 30 13.81 8.94 20.32
N GLU A 31 14.57 9.16 19.25
CA GLU A 31 15.24 10.44 19.07
C GLU A 31 14.16 11.47 18.77
N LYS A 32 13.81 12.28 19.78
CA LYS A 32 12.97 13.45 19.60
C LYS A 32 13.83 14.55 18.99
N ASP A 33 13.61 14.84 17.72
CA ASP A 33 14.05 16.10 17.14
C ASP A 33 13.18 17.21 17.75
N THR A 34 13.69 17.90 18.77
CA THR A 34 12.96 18.96 19.47
C THR A 34 13.13 20.28 18.74
N LEU A 35 12.19 20.62 17.87
CA LEU A 35 12.03 21.99 17.38
C LEU A 35 11.42 22.85 18.49
N GLN A 36 12.22 23.71 19.12
CA GLN A 36 11.75 24.72 20.07
C GLN A 36 11.22 25.94 19.31
N SER A 37 9.91 25.99 19.06
CA SER A 37 9.22 27.22 18.63
C SER A 37 8.25 27.68 19.72
N ALA A 38 8.60 28.80 20.36
CA ALA A 38 7.74 29.48 21.33
C ALA A 38 6.71 30.34 20.60
N LEU A 39 5.59 29.74 20.16
CA LEU A 39 4.42 30.44 19.63
C LEU A 39 3.12 29.74 20.09
N PRO A 40 2.00 30.49 20.22
CA PRO A 40 0.95 30.20 21.19
C PRO A 40 0.18 28.90 20.89
N ILE A 41 -0.17 28.18 21.97
CA ILE A 41 -1.04 27.00 21.95
C ILE A 41 -2.43 27.43 21.46
N ILE A 42 -2.76 27.12 20.21
CA ILE A 42 -4.12 27.21 19.68
C ILE A 42 -4.65 25.78 19.57
N GLU A 43 -5.27 25.26 20.64
CA GLU A 43 -5.92 23.93 20.68
C GLU A 43 -6.97 23.70 19.57
N ASN A 44 -7.39 24.76 18.86
CA ASN A 44 -8.38 24.70 17.78
C ASN A 44 -7.78 24.73 16.35
N ALA A 45 -6.45 24.87 16.18
CA ALA A 45 -5.84 24.88 14.85
C ALA A 45 -5.69 23.47 14.24
N GLU A 46 -5.65 22.41 15.05
CA GLU A 46 -5.47 21.02 14.57
C GLU A 46 -6.69 20.46 13.82
N LYS A 47 -7.91 20.96 14.11
CA LYS A 47 -9.21 20.44 13.59
C LYS A 47 -9.53 20.77 12.12
N ASN A 48 -8.53 21.18 11.34
CA ASN A 48 -8.70 21.44 9.90
C ASN A 48 -7.45 21.14 9.09
N THR A 49 -6.44 20.53 9.70
CA THR A 49 -5.17 20.24 9.03
C THR A 49 -5.27 18.91 8.28
N VAL A 50 -4.80 18.90 7.04
CA VAL A 50 -4.59 17.66 6.29
C VAL A 50 -3.29 17.06 6.80
N VAL A 51 -3.37 15.85 7.33
CA VAL A 51 -2.24 15.10 7.87
C VAL A 51 -1.88 13.99 6.90
N THR A 52 -0.58 13.83 6.61
CA THR A 52 -0.05 12.72 5.83
C THR A 52 0.96 11.96 6.67
N LYS A 53 0.76 10.66 6.83
CA LYS A 53 1.68 9.75 7.53
C LYS A 53 2.14 8.64 6.61
N THR A 54 3.41 8.27 6.69
CA THR A 54 3.99 7.14 5.96
C THR A 54 4.39 6.07 6.94
N LEU A 55 3.84 4.87 6.77
CA LEU A 55 4.09 3.71 7.62
C LEU A 55 4.82 2.64 6.81
N VAL A 56 5.94 2.17 7.33
CA VAL A 56 6.67 1.02 6.81
C VAL A 56 6.31 -0.18 7.67
N LEU A 57 5.63 -1.17 7.09
CA LEU A 57 5.28 -2.39 7.81
C LEU A 57 6.52 -3.32 7.92
N PRO A 58 6.52 -4.23 8.91
CA PRO A 58 7.52 -5.29 8.99
C PRO A 58 7.61 -6.08 7.69
N LYS A 59 8.81 -6.57 7.37
CA LYS A 59 8.99 -7.50 6.27
C LYS A 59 8.29 -8.82 6.59
N SER A 60 7.61 -9.37 5.59
CA SER A 60 7.05 -10.71 5.62
C SER A 60 8.14 -11.77 5.46
N ASP A 61 7.82 -13.03 5.81
CA ASP A 61 8.74 -14.16 5.71
C ASP A 61 9.22 -14.43 4.27
N ASP A 62 8.42 -14.05 3.27
CA ASP A 62 8.75 -14.13 1.84
C ASP A 62 9.68 -13.00 1.36
N GLY A 63 10.14 -12.12 2.27
CA GLY A 63 10.98 -10.98 1.97
C GLY A 63 10.22 -9.75 1.45
N SER A 64 8.90 -9.84 1.30
CA SER A 64 8.07 -8.72 0.86
C SER A 64 7.96 -7.64 1.94
N GLN A 65 7.81 -6.37 1.53
CA GLN A 65 7.61 -5.24 2.40
C GLN A 65 6.51 -4.33 1.88
N GLN A 66 5.63 -3.90 2.78
CA GLN A 66 4.56 -2.95 2.46
C GLN A 66 4.84 -1.58 3.07
N ILE A 67 4.66 -0.53 2.29
CA ILE A 67 4.70 0.87 2.73
C ILE A 67 3.33 1.48 2.47
N GLN A 68 2.76 2.16 3.46
CA GLN A 68 1.46 2.80 3.38
C GLN A 68 1.60 4.30 3.60
N THR A 69 1.18 5.11 2.63
CA THR A 69 1.03 6.56 2.80
C THR A 69 -0.43 6.89 2.96
N ILE A 70 -0.79 7.43 4.12
CA ILE A 70 -2.15 7.70 4.55
C ILE A 70 -2.31 9.21 4.68
N THR A 71 -3.21 9.78 3.91
CA THR A 71 -3.60 11.19 4.04
C THR A 71 -5.02 11.27 4.55
N TYR A 72 -5.23 12.06 5.60
CA TYR A 72 -6.54 12.21 6.24
C TYR A 72 -6.75 13.62 6.75
N LYS A 73 -8.02 13.96 6.97
CA LYS A 73 -8.44 15.19 7.63
C LYS A 73 -9.48 14.84 8.68
N ASP A 74 -9.26 15.29 9.91
CA ASP A 74 -10.07 14.93 11.07
C ASP A 74 -10.19 13.40 11.21
N LYS A 75 -11.41 12.86 11.01
CA LYS A 75 -11.71 11.42 11.10
C LYS A 75 -11.92 10.76 9.74
N THR A 76 -11.59 11.46 8.65
CA THR A 76 -11.89 11.03 7.28
C THR A 76 -10.61 10.76 6.50
N PHE A 77 -10.48 9.56 5.96
CA PHE A 77 -9.43 9.25 4.98
C PHE A 77 -9.66 10.04 3.70
N LEU A 78 -8.61 10.69 3.19
CA LEU A 78 -8.61 11.38 1.91
C LEU A 78 -7.94 10.52 0.84
N ASN A 79 -6.74 10.00 1.13
CA ASN A 79 -5.99 9.18 0.20
C ASN A 79 -5.25 8.04 0.93
N LEU A 80 -5.15 6.88 0.27
CA LEU A 80 -4.28 5.78 0.68
C LEU A 80 -3.45 5.33 -0.51
N THR A 81 -2.13 5.34 -0.35
CA THR A 81 -1.20 4.71 -1.28
C THR A 81 -0.54 3.52 -0.60
N ILE A 82 -0.57 2.37 -1.24
CA ILE A 82 0.09 1.15 -0.78
C ILE A 82 1.17 0.79 -1.79
N GLN A 83 2.43 0.79 -1.35
CA GLN A 83 3.56 0.28 -2.12
C GLN A 83 3.94 -1.09 -1.60
N GLN A 84 3.87 -2.10 -2.44
CA GLN A 84 4.30 -3.46 -2.16
C GLN A 84 5.61 -3.71 -2.89
N LYS A 85 6.70 -3.87 -2.14
CA LYS A 85 7.99 -4.34 -2.67
C LYS A 85 8.11 -5.83 -2.38
N ARG A 86 8.49 -6.61 -3.39
CA ARG A 86 8.67 -8.05 -3.24
C ARG A 86 9.82 -8.56 -4.11
N PRO A 87 10.50 -9.64 -3.69
CA PRO A 87 11.37 -10.37 -4.58
C PRO A 87 10.62 -10.82 -5.85
N VAL A 88 11.29 -10.79 -6.98
CA VAL A 88 10.76 -11.40 -8.21
C VAL A 88 10.63 -12.92 -8.03
N SER A 89 9.59 -13.52 -8.61
CA SER A 89 9.42 -14.98 -8.64
C SER A 89 10.48 -15.64 -9.53
N ASP A 90 10.73 -16.93 -9.37
CA ASP A 90 11.71 -17.65 -10.19
C ASP A 90 11.33 -17.69 -11.68
N GLU A 91 10.04 -17.66 -12.00
CA GLU A 91 9.56 -17.50 -13.37
C GLU A 91 9.97 -16.13 -13.95
N LEU A 92 9.75 -15.05 -13.19
CA LEU A 92 10.17 -13.71 -13.61
C LEU A 92 11.68 -13.60 -13.70
N LYS A 93 12.45 -14.23 -12.80
CA LYS A 93 13.93 -14.29 -12.92
C LYS A 93 14.34 -14.91 -14.25
N THR A 94 13.77 -16.07 -14.58
CA THR A 94 14.07 -16.77 -15.84
C THR A 94 13.75 -15.90 -17.06
N TYR A 95 12.64 -15.16 -17.03
CA TYR A 95 12.27 -14.25 -18.11
C TYR A 95 13.21 -13.04 -18.19
N ILE A 96 13.59 -12.45 -17.06
CA ILE A 96 14.55 -11.35 -16.97
C ILE A 96 15.91 -11.78 -17.51
N ASP A 97 16.38 -13.00 -17.19
CA ASP A 97 17.66 -13.52 -17.69
C ASP A 97 17.65 -13.71 -19.22
N GLN A 98 16.49 -14.00 -19.81
CA GLN A 98 16.34 -14.22 -21.26
C GLN A 98 16.12 -12.93 -22.05
N HIS A 99 15.41 -11.96 -21.47
CA HIS A 99 14.89 -10.79 -22.19
C HIS A 99 15.40 -9.45 -21.64
N GLY A 100 15.97 -9.43 -20.45
CA GLY A 100 16.39 -8.23 -19.75
C GLY A 100 15.25 -7.53 -18.98
N VAL A 101 15.64 -6.60 -18.12
CA VAL A 101 14.73 -5.87 -17.21
C VAL A 101 13.71 -5.02 -17.98
N GLU A 102 14.13 -4.35 -19.06
CA GLU A 102 13.27 -3.44 -19.83
C GLU A 102 12.14 -4.17 -20.57
N GLU A 103 12.47 -5.24 -21.29
CA GLU A 103 11.46 -6.06 -21.97
C GLU A 103 10.54 -6.79 -20.98
N THR A 104 11.07 -7.18 -19.81
CA THR A 104 10.24 -7.73 -18.73
C THR A 104 9.26 -6.71 -18.20
N GLN A 105 9.71 -5.47 -17.95
CA GLN A 105 8.83 -4.39 -17.50
C GLN A 105 7.70 -4.15 -18.52
N LYS A 106 8.02 -4.11 -19.81
CA LYS A 106 7.02 -3.95 -20.87
C LYS A 106 6.02 -5.11 -20.88
N ALA A 107 6.51 -6.35 -20.78
CA ALA A 107 5.66 -7.53 -20.75
C ALA A 107 4.71 -7.55 -19.53
N LEU A 108 5.18 -7.10 -18.36
CA LEU A 108 4.34 -6.95 -17.17
C LEU A 108 3.21 -5.94 -17.40
N LEU A 109 3.53 -4.77 -17.96
CA LEU A 109 2.52 -3.74 -18.25
C LEU A 109 1.51 -4.22 -19.31
N GLU A 110 1.97 -4.86 -20.38
CA GLU A 110 1.08 -5.43 -21.40
C GLU A 110 0.15 -6.51 -20.85
N ALA A 111 0.60 -7.26 -19.84
CA ALA A 111 -0.24 -8.25 -19.17
C ALA A 111 -1.32 -7.57 -18.32
N GLU A 112 -0.98 -6.51 -17.58
CA GLU A 112 -1.96 -5.73 -16.83
C GLU A 112 -2.98 -5.03 -17.74
N GLU A 113 -2.56 -4.57 -18.92
CA GLU A 113 -3.44 -3.98 -19.92
C GLU A 113 -4.43 -4.98 -20.54
N LYS A 114 -4.14 -6.29 -20.46
CA LYS A 114 -4.98 -7.37 -20.97
C LYS A 114 -5.78 -8.07 -19.87
N ASP A 115 -5.50 -7.79 -18.60
CA ASP A 115 -6.19 -8.38 -17.46
C ASP A 115 -7.55 -7.69 -17.25
N GLU A 116 -8.64 -8.42 -17.48
CA GLU A 116 -10.01 -7.89 -17.37
C GLU A 116 -10.31 -7.31 -15.99
N SER A 117 -9.78 -7.91 -14.92
CA SER A 117 -10.01 -7.45 -13.55
C SER A 117 -9.33 -6.10 -13.28
N ILE A 118 -8.12 -5.90 -13.83
CA ILE A 118 -7.37 -4.64 -13.74
C ILE A 118 -8.00 -3.58 -14.63
N ILE A 119 -8.44 -3.93 -15.85
CA ILE A 119 -9.15 -3.03 -16.74
C ILE A 119 -10.42 -2.49 -16.07
N GLU A 120 -11.24 -3.35 -15.46
CA GLU A 120 -12.43 -2.91 -14.73
C GLU A 120 -12.09 -2.03 -13.52
N ALA A 121 -11.05 -2.37 -12.75
CA ALA A 121 -10.61 -1.55 -11.63
C ALA A 121 -10.13 -0.16 -12.08
N ARG A 122 -9.39 -0.08 -13.19
CA ARG A 122 -8.89 1.19 -13.77
C ARG A 122 -10.00 2.12 -14.27
N LYS A 123 -11.23 1.63 -14.46
CA LYS A 123 -12.39 2.48 -14.77
C LYS A 123 -12.92 3.26 -13.56
N LEU A 124 -12.52 2.88 -12.35
CA LEU A 124 -12.94 3.56 -11.13
C LEU A 124 -12.18 4.89 -10.98
N SER A 125 -12.92 5.99 -10.89
CA SER A 125 -12.34 7.28 -10.52
C SER A 125 -11.66 7.17 -9.15
N GLY A 126 -10.49 7.80 -9.01
CA GLY A 126 -9.72 7.74 -7.76
C GLY A 126 -8.98 6.43 -7.52
N PHE A 127 -8.97 5.49 -8.47
CA PHE A 127 -8.11 4.31 -8.40
C PHE A 127 -6.92 4.43 -9.36
N LYS A 128 -5.72 4.03 -8.90
CA LYS A 128 -4.53 3.92 -9.75
C LYS A 128 -3.72 2.69 -9.38
N LEU A 129 -3.18 2.02 -10.39
CA LEU A 129 -2.27 0.89 -10.24
C LEU A 129 -1.03 1.12 -11.11
N GLU A 130 0.15 1.01 -10.50
CA GLU A 130 1.44 1.06 -11.19
C GLU A 130 2.30 -0.13 -10.78
N THR A 131 2.88 -0.83 -11.75
CA THR A 131 3.87 -1.87 -11.50
C THR A 131 5.20 -1.49 -12.12
N LYS A 132 6.27 -1.65 -11.35
CA LYS A 132 7.62 -1.31 -11.73
C LYS A 132 8.61 -2.34 -11.21
N LEU A 133 9.39 -2.92 -12.11
CA LEU A 133 10.56 -3.69 -11.80
C LEU A 133 11.66 -2.72 -11.33
N LEU A 134 11.97 -2.74 -10.03
CA LEU A 134 12.97 -1.83 -9.43
C LEU A 134 14.39 -2.27 -9.77
N SER A 135 14.60 -3.58 -9.90
CA SER A 135 15.84 -4.22 -10.31
C SER A 135 15.54 -5.59 -10.90
N ALA A 136 16.56 -6.31 -11.38
CA ALA A 136 16.40 -7.70 -11.82
C ALA A 136 15.88 -8.65 -10.72
N THR A 137 15.91 -8.23 -9.44
CA THR A 137 15.53 -9.06 -8.30
C THR A 137 14.36 -8.54 -7.49
N GLU A 138 13.91 -7.31 -7.72
CA GLU A 138 12.87 -6.66 -6.92
C GLU A 138 11.79 -6.01 -7.79
N LEU A 139 10.53 -6.33 -7.49
CA LEU A 139 9.35 -5.78 -8.12
C LEU A 139 8.57 -4.93 -7.12
N GLN A 140 8.09 -3.78 -7.57
CA GLN A 140 7.19 -2.92 -6.82
C GLN A 140 5.85 -2.80 -7.53
N THR A 141 4.77 -2.89 -6.76
CA THR A 141 3.45 -2.44 -7.19
C THR A 141 2.96 -1.34 -6.26
N THR A 142 2.46 -0.25 -6.85
CA THR A 142 1.85 0.87 -6.14
C THR A 142 0.35 0.90 -6.47
N THR A 143 -0.47 0.81 -5.44
CA THR A 143 -1.93 0.94 -5.55
C THR A 143 -2.37 2.19 -4.80
N SER A 144 -3.06 3.10 -5.46
CA SER A 144 -3.53 4.36 -4.88
C SER A 144 -5.04 4.48 -4.93
N PHE A 145 -5.61 5.00 -3.84
CA PHE A 145 -7.03 5.23 -3.63
C PHE A 145 -7.25 6.68 -3.17
N ASP A 146 -7.88 7.49 -4.02
CA ASP A 146 -8.41 8.81 -3.66
C ASP A 146 -9.88 8.66 -3.24
N PHE A 147 -10.10 8.60 -1.93
CA PHE A 147 -11.41 8.38 -1.34
C PHE A 147 -12.38 9.55 -1.53
N GLN A 148 -11.91 10.69 -2.03
CA GLN A 148 -12.77 11.84 -2.31
C GLN A 148 -13.62 11.64 -3.55
N VAL A 149 -13.14 10.83 -4.50
CA VAL A 149 -13.81 10.57 -5.79
C VAL A 149 -14.05 9.08 -6.04
N LEU A 150 -13.46 8.19 -5.26
CA LEU A 150 -13.64 6.74 -5.38
C LEU A 150 -15.02 6.30 -4.86
N ASP A 151 -15.78 5.61 -5.70
CA ASP A 151 -16.93 4.83 -5.26
C ASP A 151 -16.45 3.55 -4.56
N VAL A 152 -16.33 3.63 -3.24
CA VAL A 152 -15.80 2.54 -2.41
C VAL A 152 -16.68 1.28 -2.45
N LYS A 153 -18.00 1.43 -2.59
CA LYS A 153 -18.91 0.28 -2.70
C LYS A 153 -18.67 -0.46 -4.00
N LYS A 154 -18.58 0.28 -5.11
CA LYS A 154 -18.27 -0.31 -6.41
C LYS A 154 -16.87 -0.92 -6.43
N ALA A 155 -15.88 -0.22 -5.87
CA ALA A 155 -14.51 -0.72 -5.77
C ALA A 155 -14.43 -2.03 -4.99
N SER A 156 -15.15 -2.15 -3.86
CA SER A 156 -15.16 -3.36 -3.02
C SER A 156 -15.87 -4.55 -3.66
N GLN A 157 -16.55 -4.34 -4.79
CA GLN A 157 -17.19 -5.39 -5.59
C GLN A 157 -16.36 -5.79 -6.83
N THR A 158 -15.37 -4.97 -7.22
CA THR A 158 -14.50 -5.29 -8.36
C THR A 158 -13.56 -6.45 -8.02
N GLU A 159 -13.43 -7.41 -8.94
CA GLU A 159 -12.65 -8.64 -8.74
C GLU A 159 -11.23 -8.38 -8.21
N TYR A 160 -10.54 -7.39 -8.77
CA TYR A 160 -9.18 -7.02 -8.38
C TYR A 160 -9.08 -6.44 -6.96
N LEU A 161 -10.14 -5.79 -6.45
CA LEU A 161 -10.12 -4.99 -5.22
C LEU A 161 -10.94 -5.58 -4.07
N LYS A 162 -11.83 -6.55 -4.35
CA LYS A 162 -12.81 -7.07 -3.37
C LYS A 162 -12.21 -7.62 -2.08
N ASN A 163 -10.96 -8.10 -2.13
CA ASN A 163 -10.26 -8.69 -0.98
C ASN A 163 -9.42 -7.69 -0.17
N ILE A 164 -9.32 -6.43 -0.63
CA ILE A 164 -8.48 -5.42 0.02
C ILE A 164 -9.12 -4.93 1.33
N GLY A 165 -10.45 -4.98 1.45
CA GLY A 165 -11.16 -4.56 2.66
C GLY A 165 -11.34 -3.04 2.79
N LEU A 166 -11.52 -2.33 1.68
CA LEU A 166 -11.68 -0.87 1.65
C LEU A 166 -12.85 -0.37 2.53
N GLU A 167 -14.01 -1.05 2.49
CA GLU A 167 -15.13 -0.70 3.36
C GLU A 167 -14.80 -0.85 4.85
N ASN A 168 -13.98 -1.84 5.21
CA ASN A 168 -13.58 -2.02 6.60
C ASN A 168 -12.54 -0.98 7.04
N LEU A 169 -11.63 -0.57 6.14
CA LEU A 169 -10.71 0.53 6.41
C LEU A 169 -11.48 1.81 6.79
N LEU A 170 -12.47 2.21 5.98
CA LEU A 170 -13.19 3.47 6.16
C LEU A 170 -14.17 3.49 7.34
N LYS A 171 -14.43 2.33 7.97
CA LYS A 171 -15.14 2.26 9.26
C LYS A 171 -14.26 2.64 10.46
N ASN A 172 -12.94 2.67 10.29
CA ASN A 172 -12.00 3.06 11.34
C ASN A 172 -11.70 4.56 11.27
N GLU A 173 -11.38 5.16 12.42
CA GLU A 173 -10.72 6.48 12.41
C GLU A 173 -9.27 6.33 11.92
N PRO A 174 -8.77 7.23 11.03
CA PRO A 174 -7.40 7.17 10.51
C PRO A 174 -6.33 7.11 11.59
N SER A 175 -6.46 7.90 12.65
CA SER A 175 -5.55 7.92 13.80
C SER A 175 -5.49 6.57 14.52
N LYS A 176 -6.65 5.92 14.69
CA LYS A 176 -6.74 4.58 15.27
C LYS A 176 -6.09 3.53 14.37
N TYR A 177 -6.38 3.58 13.06
CA TYR A 177 -5.77 2.68 12.09
C TYR A 177 -4.23 2.78 12.13
N ILE A 178 -3.69 4.00 12.13
CA ILE A 178 -2.25 4.25 12.22
C ILE A 178 -1.67 3.70 13.53
N SER A 179 -2.29 4.02 14.67
CA SER A 179 -1.86 3.54 15.99
C SER A 179 -1.85 2.01 16.07
N ASP A 180 -2.88 1.36 15.54
CA ASP A 180 -2.97 -0.10 15.50
C ASP A 180 -1.84 -0.68 14.64
N ARG A 181 -1.45 -0.04 13.51
CA ARG A 181 -0.31 -0.49 12.70
C ARG A 181 1.02 -0.36 13.43
N LEU A 182 1.25 0.76 14.10
CA LEU A 182 2.46 0.98 14.91
C LEU A 182 2.56 -0.07 16.04
N ALA A 183 1.45 -0.36 16.72
CA ALA A 183 1.38 -1.39 17.75
C ALA A 183 1.68 -2.81 17.23
N ASN A 184 1.48 -3.05 15.93
CA ASN A 184 1.81 -4.31 15.25
C ASN A 184 3.18 -4.26 14.54
N GLY A 185 4.07 -3.34 14.92
CA GLY A 185 5.46 -3.31 14.48
C GLY A 185 5.75 -2.48 13.24
N ALA A 186 4.76 -1.75 12.70
CA ALA A 186 5.05 -0.74 11.69
C ALA A 186 5.87 0.41 12.29
N THR A 187 6.68 1.06 11.46
CA THR A 187 7.44 2.26 11.83
C THR A 187 6.96 3.45 11.02
N GLU A 188 6.88 4.62 11.64
CA GLU A 188 6.63 5.88 10.94
C GLU A 188 7.92 6.42 10.31
N GLN A 189 7.82 6.99 9.11
CA GLN A 189 8.91 7.66 8.40
C GLN A 189 8.76 9.18 8.41
#